data_AF-I2CQ66-F1
#
_entry.id   AF-I2CQ66-F1
#
_cell.length_a   1.000
_cell.length_b   1.000
_cell.length_c   1.000
_cell.angle_alpha   90.00
_cell.angle_beta   90.00
_cell.angle_gamma   90.00
#
_symmetry.space_group_name_H-M   'P 1'
#
loop_
_entity.id
_entity.type
_entity.pdbx_description
1 polymer ?
#
loop_
_entity_poly.entity_id
_entity_poly.type
_entity_poly.pdbx_seq_one_letter_code
_entity_poly.pdbx_strand_id
1 'polypeptide(L)'
;MEEVDLTKVGDQKIGGGDLYLVAGISGGERKRLNIATELLGNPRILLLDEPTSGLDSVMGELVCLLLKSIAVQAPRRLVLAAIHTPSSRVFTLVSHVTLLTSHGELAYWGPRDKLLLFLEGLGYRCPSYFNPADFILELAS
;
A
#
# COMPACT_ATOMS: atom_id res chain seq x y z
N MET A 1 -12.00 -12.75 8.71
CA MET A 1 -11.92 -13.49 7.43
C MET A 1 -12.71 -12.82 6.32
N GLU A 2 -13.92 -12.32 6.60
CA GLU A 2 -14.73 -11.58 5.61
C GLU A 2 -14.08 -10.25 5.20
N GLU A 3 -13.52 -9.52 6.17
CA GLU A 3 -12.82 -8.25 5.92
C GLU A 3 -11.63 -8.35 4.94
N VAL A 4 -11.02 -9.51 4.80
CA VAL A 4 -9.82 -9.75 3.98
C VAL A 4 -10.09 -10.62 2.74
N ASP A 5 -11.36 -10.92 2.45
CA ASP A 5 -11.78 -11.75 1.31
C ASP A 5 -11.03 -13.09 1.21
N LEU A 6 -11.00 -13.85 2.31
CA LEU A 6 -10.36 -15.17 2.39
C LEU A 6 -11.34 -16.32 2.68
N THR A 7 -12.64 -16.05 2.72
CA THR A 7 -13.66 -17.05 3.06
C THR A 7 -13.65 -18.26 2.12
N LYS A 8 -13.36 -18.06 0.84
CA LYS A 8 -13.28 -19.14 -0.17
C LYS A 8 -12.13 -20.12 0.04
N VAL A 9 -11.09 -19.70 0.78
CA VAL A 9 -9.86 -20.48 1.00
C VAL A 9 -9.61 -20.78 2.48
N GLY A 10 -10.60 -20.56 3.35
CA GLY A 10 -10.44 -20.63 4.81
C GLY A 10 -9.94 -21.99 5.32
N ASP A 11 -10.34 -23.08 4.66
CA ASP A 11 -9.95 -24.45 5.02
C ASP A 11 -8.83 -25.02 4.13
N GLN A 12 -8.27 -24.21 3.21
CA GLN A 12 -7.18 -24.65 2.35
C GLN A 12 -5.83 -24.55 3.07
N LYS A 13 -4.93 -25.48 2.75
CA LYS A 13 -3.55 -25.39 3.22
C LYS A 13 -2.89 -24.16 2.60
N ILE A 14 -2.15 -23.42 3.42
CA ILE A 14 -1.37 -22.26 2.96
C ILE A 14 -0.34 -22.69 1.90
N GLY A 15 0.22 -23.90 2.01
CA GLY A 15 1.31 -24.38 1.14
C GLY A 15 2.66 -23.70 1.45
N GLY A 16 3.75 -24.14 0.82
CA GLY A 16 5.10 -23.60 1.06
C GLY A 16 6.25 -24.61 0.91
N GLY A 17 7.34 -24.36 1.64
CA GLY A 17 8.63 -25.07 1.55
C GLY A 17 9.72 -24.19 0.92
N ASP A 18 11.00 -24.54 1.11
CA ASP A 18 12.18 -23.75 0.67
C ASP A 18 12.17 -23.38 -0.83
N LEU A 19 11.36 -24.10 -1.63
CA LEU A 19 11.17 -23.93 -3.07
C LEU A 19 9.69 -23.80 -3.51
N TYR A 20 8.76 -23.48 -2.60
CA TYR A 20 7.31 -23.42 -2.89
C TYR A 20 6.73 -24.71 -3.53
N LEU A 21 7.32 -25.87 -3.21
CA LEU A 21 6.96 -27.16 -3.80
C LEU A 21 5.62 -27.72 -3.30
N VAL A 22 5.13 -27.25 -2.14
CA VAL A 22 3.82 -27.63 -1.62
C VAL A 22 2.77 -26.63 -2.10
N ALA A 23 1.88 -27.07 -2.98
CA ALA A 23 0.74 -26.29 -3.46
C ALA A 23 -0.15 -25.81 -2.29
N GLY A 24 -0.68 -24.59 -2.42
CA GLY A 24 -1.56 -23.96 -1.46
C GLY A 24 -2.16 -22.68 -2.02
N ILE A 25 -2.46 -21.72 -1.14
CA ILE A 25 -3.05 -20.43 -1.52
C ILE A 25 -2.11 -19.59 -2.40
N SER A 26 -2.69 -18.74 -3.24
CA SER A 26 -1.96 -17.81 -4.11
C SER A 26 -1.14 -16.78 -3.33
N GLY A 27 -0.19 -16.11 -4.00
CA GLY A 27 0.63 -15.05 -3.39
C GLY A 27 -0.21 -13.89 -2.83
N GLY A 28 -1.26 -13.48 -3.57
CA GLY A 28 -2.20 -12.45 -3.12
C GLY A 28 -3.00 -12.87 -1.89
N GLU A 29 -3.50 -14.12 -1.86
CA GLU A 29 -4.18 -14.68 -0.70
C GLU A 29 -3.25 -14.78 0.51
N ARG A 30 -1.99 -15.18 0.31
CA ARG A 30 -0.97 -15.22 1.37
C ARG A 30 -0.70 -13.83 1.94
N LYS A 31 -0.61 -12.79 1.09
CA LYS A 31 -0.41 -11.41 1.57
C LYS A 31 -1.63 -10.92 2.36
N ARG A 32 -2.85 -11.19 1.88
CA ARG A 32 -4.08 -10.88 2.62
C ARG A 32 -4.17 -11.67 3.93
N LEU A 33 -3.69 -12.90 3.97
CA LEU A 33 -3.63 -13.71 5.19
C LEU A 33 -2.67 -13.10 6.21
N ASN A 34 -1.48 -12.65 5.79
CA ASN A 34 -0.55 -11.94 6.67
C ASN A 34 -1.15 -10.63 7.21
N ILE A 35 -1.91 -9.90 6.40
CA ILE A 35 -2.64 -8.71 6.88
C ILE A 35 -3.70 -9.14 7.91
N ALA A 36 -4.43 -10.23 7.63
CA ALA A 36 -5.46 -10.75 8.52
C ALA A 36 -4.91 -11.16 9.89
N THR A 37 -3.72 -11.77 9.93
CA THR A 37 -3.08 -12.15 11.20
C THR A 37 -2.76 -10.94 12.07
N GLU A 38 -2.28 -9.85 11.46
CA GLU A 38 -2.02 -8.60 12.19
C GLU A 38 -3.33 -7.95 12.70
N LEU A 39 -4.44 -8.12 11.98
CA LEU A 39 -5.74 -7.57 12.36
C LEU A 39 -6.41 -8.30 13.52
N LEU A 40 -6.00 -9.53 13.86
CA LEU A 40 -6.59 -10.30 14.97
C LEU A 40 -6.50 -9.57 16.31
N GLY A 41 -5.45 -8.78 16.51
CA GLY A 41 -5.27 -7.94 17.70
C GLY A 41 -6.10 -6.66 17.70
N ASN A 42 -6.88 -6.40 16.65
CA ASN A 42 -7.58 -5.13 16.40
C ASN A 42 -6.68 -3.90 16.64
N PRO A 43 -5.52 -3.80 15.99
CA PRO A 43 -4.57 -2.73 16.24
C PRO A 43 -5.16 -1.38 15.82
N ARG A 44 -4.81 -0.33 16.59
CA ARG A 44 -5.11 1.06 16.21
C ARG A 44 -4.12 1.60 15.19
N ILE A 45 -2.93 1.03 15.10
CA ILE A 45 -1.88 1.43 14.15
C ILE A 45 -1.40 0.18 13.45
N LEU A 46 -1.49 0.16 12.13
CA LEU A 46 -0.96 -0.88 11.27
C LEU A 46 0.17 -0.29 10.43
N LEU A 47 1.37 -0.86 10.57
CA LEU A 47 2.55 -0.48 9.82
C LEU A 47 2.86 -1.59 8.82
N LEU A 48 2.96 -1.25 7.54
CA LEU A 48 3.24 -2.22 6.49
C LEU A 48 4.48 -1.80 5.71
N ASP A 49 5.41 -2.74 5.59
CA ASP A 49 6.54 -2.62 4.70
C ASP A 49 6.22 -3.33 3.38
N GLU A 50 6.31 -2.59 2.29
CA GLU A 50 6.01 -3.03 0.92
C GLU A 50 4.80 -3.99 0.77
N PRO A 51 3.56 -3.54 1.04
CA PRO A 51 2.40 -4.42 1.01
C PRO A 51 2.06 -4.94 -0.39
N THR A 52 2.60 -4.35 -1.44
CA THR A 52 2.35 -4.72 -2.84
C THR A 52 3.48 -5.52 -3.49
N SER A 53 4.59 -5.77 -2.78
CA SER A 53 5.74 -6.48 -3.34
C SER A 53 5.42 -7.94 -3.67
N GLY A 54 5.91 -8.41 -4.81
CA GLY A 54 5.65 -9.76 -5.33
C GLY A 54 4.23 -9.99 -5.87
N LEU A 55 3.41 -8.93 -6.01
CA LEU A 55 2.08 -8.99 -6.60
C LEU A 55 2.09 -8.37 -8.00
N ASP A 56 1.22 -8.88 -8.88
CA ASP A 56 0.89 -8.17 -10.10
C ASP A 56 0.12 -6.86 -9.80
N SER A 57 -0.04 -6.02 -10.82
CA SER A 57 -0.64 -4.68 -10.67
C SER A 57 -2.08 -4.72 -10.15
N VAL A 58 -2.86 -5.72 -10.54
CA VAL A 58 -4.26 -5.87 -10.14
C VAL A 58 -4.34 -6.33 -8.69
N MET A 59 -3.56 -7.33 -8.31
CA MET A 59 -3.51 -7.84 -6.94
C MET A 59 -2.95 -6.81 -5.96
N GLY A 60 -1.92 -6.05 -6.36
CA GLY A 60 -1.41 -4.94 -5.58
C GLY A 60 -2.47 -3.86 -5.33
N GLU A 61 -3.25 -3.49 -6.34
CA GLU A 61 -4.35 -2.55 -6.18
C GLU A 61 -5.44 -3.07 -5.23
N LEU A 62 -5.81 -4.36 -5.34
CA LEU A 62 -6.78 -4.99 -4.43
C LEU A 62 -6.30 -4.99 -2.97
N VAL A 63 -5.01 -5.22 -2.73
CA VAL A 63 -4.41 -5.09 -1.39
C VAL A 63 -4.50 -3.65 -0.89
N CYS A 64 -4.21 -2.66 -1.71
CA CYS A 64 -4.34 -1.25 -1.32
C CYS A 64 -5.79 -0.84 -1.03
N LEU A 65 -6.77 -1.36 -1.78
CA LEU A 65 -8.20 -1.17 -1.51
C LEU A 65 -8.60 -1.78 -0.17
N LEU A 66 -8.13 -2.98 0.12
CA LEU A 66 -8.32 -3.63 1.41
C LEU A 66 -7.75 -2.78 2.55
N LEU A 67 -6.51 -2.31 2.44
CA LEU A 67 -5.87 -1.44 3.44
C LEU A 67 -6.65 -0.14 3.66
N LYS A 68 -7.15 0.47 2.58
CA LYS A 68 -8.02 1.64 2.68
C LYS A 68 -9.32 1.32 3.42
N SER A 69 -9.94 0.18 3.12
CA SER A 69 -11.15 -0.30 3.81
C SER A 69 -10.89 -0.48 5.31
N ILE A 70 -9.80 -1.16 5.67
CA ILE A 70 -9.38 -1.36 7.07
C ILE A 70 -9.22 -0.03 7.79
N ALA A 71 -8.61 0.97 7.14
CA ALA A 71 -8.38 2.29 7.74
C ALA A 71 -9.68 3.05 8.03
N VAL A 72 -10.72 2.89 7.19
CA VAL A 72 -11.99 3.63 7.34
C VAL A 72 -13.04 2.91 8.20
N GLN A 73 -12.97 1.58 8.31
CA GLN A 73 -13.98 0.78 9.02
C GLN A 73 -13.96 0.95 10.54
N ALA A 74 -12.82 1.33 11.14
CA ALA A 74 -12.71 1.48 12.58
C ALA A 74 -12.38 2.91 13.00
N PRO A 75 -13.00 3.40 14.08
CA PRO A 75 -12.67 4.71 14.62
C PRO A 75 -11.22 4.74 15.09
N ARG A 76 -10.48 5.76 14.67
CA ARG A 76 -9.09 6.02 15.07
C ARG A 76 -8.09 4.91 14.66
N ARG A 77 -8.29 4.26 13.52
CA ARG A 77 -7.28 3.37 12.93
C ARG A 77 -6.37 4.13 11.96
N LEU A 78 -5.07 3.98 12.14
CA LEU A 78 -4.03 4.47 11.24
C LEU A 78 -3.43 3.28 10.47
N VAL A 79 -3.36 3.41 9.16
CA VAL A 79 -2.63 2.49 8.28
C VAL A 79 -1.52 3.28 7.62
N LEU A 80 -0.27 2.87 7.85
CA LEU A 80 0.92 3.46 7.24
C LEU A 80 1.63 2.38 6.43
N ALA A 81 1.92 2.68 5.17
CA ALA A 81 2.55 1.73 4.25
C ALA A 81 3.67 2.41 3.46
N ALA A 82 4.82 1.73 3.34
CA ALA A 82 5.87 2.08 2.39
C ALA A 82 5.57 1.40 1.04
N ILE A 83 5.54 2.17 -0.05
CA ILE A 83 5.28 1.66 -1.42
C ILE A 83 6.34 2.25 -2.35
N HIS A 84 7.15 1.40 -2.98
CA HIS A 84 8.28 1.84 -3.82
C HIS A 84 7.86 2.46 -5.15
N THR A 85 6.86 1.89 -5.85
CA THR A 85 6.46 2.34 -7.19
C THR A 85 4.94 2.25 -7.34
N PRO A 86 4.17 3.15 -6.69
CA PRO A 86 2.72 3.09 -6.76
C PRO A 86 2.23 3.49 -8.16
N SER A 87 1.36 2.66 -8.72
CA SER A 87 0.59 3.04 -9.90
C SER A 87 -0.28 4.28 -9.61
N SER A 88 -0.67 5.01 -10.64
CA SER A 88 -1.57 6.17 -10.51
C SER A 88 -2.87 5.80 -9.77
N ARG A 89 -3.40 4.58 -10.00
CA ARG A 89 -4.58 4.07 -9.30
C ARG A 89 -4.32 3.91 -7.81
N VAL A 90 -3.23 3.24 -7.42
CA VAL A 90 -2.84 3.10 -6.02
C VAL A 90 -2.62 4.46 -5.36
N PHE A 91 -1.95 5.39 -6.06
CA PHE A 91 -1.70 6.73 -5.56
C PHE A 91 -3.00 7.48 -5.23
N THR A 92 -4.06 7.31 -6.02
CA THR A 92 -5.39 7.92 -5.73
C THR A 92 -6.13 7.32 -4.53
N LEU A 93 -5.68 6.19 -4.00
CA LEU A 93 -6.26 5.59 -2.79
C LEU A 93 -5.68 6.22 -1.51
N VAL A 94 -4.45 6.73 -1.58
CA VAL A 94 -3.72 7.29 -0.45
C VAL A 94 -4.33 8.63 -0.01
N SER A 95 -4.53 8.79 1.31
CA SER A 95 -5.05 10.03 1.91
C SER A 95 -3.94 11.04 2.23
N HIS A 96 -2.82 10.57 2.77
CA HIS A 96 -1.66 11.37 3.14
C HIS A 96 -0.39 10.76 2.56
N VAL A 97 0.53 11.62 2.12
CA VAL A 97 1.83 11.24 1.56
C VAL A 97 2.91 11.69 2.53
N THR A 98 3.84 10.78 2.83
CA THR A 98 5.13 11.09 3.43
C THR A 98 6.18 10.85 2.35
N LEU A 99 6.86 11.90 1.91
CA LEU A 99 7.92 11.83 0.91
C LEU A 99 9.26 12.02 1.61
N LEU A 100 10.13 11.03 1.49
CA LEU A 100 11.50 11.07 2.00
C LEU A 100 12.46 11.20 0.82
N THR A 101 13.50 12.01 0.97
CA THR A 101 14.60 12.10 -0.01
C THR A 101 15.48 10.86 0.04
N SER A 102 16.34 10.67 -0.97
CA SER A 102 17.37 9.62 -0.98
C SER A 102 18.35 9.69 0.20
N HIS A 103 18.45 10.84 0.87
CA HIS A 103 19.23 11.04 2.10
C HIS A 103 18.44 10.78 3.39
N GLY A 104 17.17 10.39 3.30
CA GLY A 104 16.30 10.12 4.46
C GLY A 104 15.69 11.38 5.09
N GLU A 105 15.73 12.52 4.40
CA GLU A 105 15.17 13.78 4.88
C GLU A 105 13.69 13.88 4.50
N LEU A 106 12.88 14.53 5.34
CA LEU A 106 11.46 14.74 5.05
C LEU A 106 11.26 15.87 4.04
N ALA A 107 10.91 15.52 2.81
CA ALA A 107 10.58 16.49 1.75
C ALA A 107 9.13 16.97 1.82
N TYR A 108 8.20 16.08 2.18
CA TYR A 108 6.78 16.43 2.31
C TYR A 108 6.07 15.50 3.29
N TRP A 109 5.15 16.07 4.09
CA TRP A 109 4.16 15.31 4.83
C TRP A 109 2.83 16.04 4.84
N GLY A 110 1.78 15.39 4.33
CA GLY A 110 0.46 16.01 4.30
C GLY A 110 -0.54 15.31 3.37
N PRO A 111 -1.71 15.92 3.17
CA PRO A 111 -2.75 15.38 2.28
C PRO A 111 -2.23 15.21 0.85
N ARG A 112 -2.58 14.09 0.20
CA ARG A 112 -2.15 13.80 -1.18
C ARG A 112 -2.59 14.88 -2.17
N ASP A 113 -3.80 15.41 -2.00
CA ASP A 113 -4.39 16.43 -2.88
C ASP A 113 -3.70 17.80 -2.80
N LYS A 114 -2.90 18.06 -1.75
CA LYS A 114 -2.10 19.28 -1.60
C LYS A 114 -0.67 19.16 -2.10
N LEU A 115 -0.20 17.94 -2.37
CA LEU A 115 1.18 17.66 -2.74
C LEU A 115 1.61 18.39 -4.02
N LEU A 116 0.83 18.26 -5.10
CA LEU A 116 1.20 18.89 -6.38
C LEU A 116 1.20 20.41 -6.30
N LEU A 117 0.27 20.99 -5.53
CA LEU A 117 0.23 22.44 -5.31
C LEU A 117 1.45 22.92 -4.52
N PHE A 118 1.87 22.16 -3.50
CA PHE A 118 3.10 22.43 -2.76
C PHE A 118 4.33 22.41 -3.68
N LEU A 119 4.46 21.40 -4.54
CA LEU A 119 5.56 21.30 -5.50
C LEU A 119 5.54 22.42 -6.54
N GLU A 120 4.36 22.82 -7.02
CA GLU A 120 4.22 23.94 -7.95
C GLU A 120 4.69 25.26 -7.33
N GLY A 121 4.45 25.47 -6.02
CA GLY A 121 4.98 26.60 -5.27
C GLY A 121 6.50 26.66 -5.18
N LEU A 122 7.18 25.51 -5.35
CA LEU A 122 8.64 25.39 -5.43
C LEU A 122 9.17 25.49 -6.88
N GLY A 123 8.28 25.64 -7.87
CA GLY A 123 8.63 25.69 -9.29
C GLY A 123 8.58 24.36 -10.03
N TYR A 124 8.17 23.26 -9.38
CA TYR A 124 8.05 21.94 -9.99
C TYR A 124 6.63 21.67 -10.45
N ARG A 125 6.42 21.48 -11.76
CA ARG A 125 5.10 21.16 -12.33
C ARG A 125 5.08 19.73 -12.86
N CYS A 126 4.17 18.92 -12.33
CA CYS A 126 3.89 17.59 -12.88
C CYS A 126 3.10 17.71 -14.19
N PRO A 127 3.55 17.09 -15.30
CA PRO A 127 2.74 17.00 -16.52
C PRO A 127 1.44 16.22 -16.28
N SER A 128 0.36 16.58 -16.99
CA SER A 128 -0.97 15.98 -16.80
C SER A 128 -1.08 14.51 -17.23
N TYR A 129 -0.22 14.07 -18.14
CA TYR A 129 -0.15 12.70 -18.66
C TYR A 129 0.91 11.86 -17.93
N PHE A 130 1.52 12.40 -16.88
CA PHE A 130 2.55 11.72 -16.11
C PHE A 130 2.01 11.28 -14.76
N ASN A 131 2.45 10.11 -14.27
CA ASN A 131 2.01 9.60 -12.99
C ASN A 131 2.57 10.49 -11.87
N PRO A 132 1.72 11.12 -11.03
CA PRO A 132 2.19 11.98 -9.94
C PRO A 132 3.10 11.24 -8.95
N ALA A 133 2.91 9.94 -8.75
CA ALA A 133 3.77 9.14 -7.89
C ALA A 133 5.20 9.02 -8.45
N ASP A 134 5.33 8.77 -9.75
CA ASP A 134 6.65 8.68 -10.39
C ASP A 134 7.33 10.06 -10.38
N PHE A 135 6.56 11.15 -10.59
CA PHE A 135 7.08 12.52 -10.55
C PHE A 135 7.72 12.88 -9.21
N ILE A 136 7.03 12.58 -8.11
CA ILE A 136 7.55 12.92 -6.78
C ILE A 136 8.74 12.05 -6.38
N LEU A 137 8.80 10.80 -6.86
CA LEU A 137 9.92 9.89 -6.61
C LEU A 137 11.16 10.31 -7.40
N GLU A 138 11.00 10.70 -8.66
CA GLU A 138 12.10 11.26 -9.48
C GLU A 138 12.65 12.55 -8.86
N LEU A 139 11.78 13.40 -8.31
CA LEU A 139 12.20 14.63 -7.67
C LEU A 139 12.91 14.43 -6.32
N ALA A 140 12.52 13.39 -5.58
CA ALA A 140 13.07 13.08 -4.26
C ALA A 140 14.34 12.20 -4.32
N SER A 141 14.68 11.68 -5.50
CA SER A 141 15.86 10.85 -5.76
C SER A 141 17.16 11.65 -5.67
#